data_AF-A0A5A8CDH8-F1
#
_entry.id   AF-A0A5A8CDH8-F1
#
_cell.length_a   1.000
_cell.length_b   1.000
_cell.length_c   1.000
_cell.angle_alpha   90.00
_cell.angle_beta   90.00
_cell.angle_gamma   90.00
#
_symmetry.space_group_name_H-M   'P 1'
#
loop_
_entity.id
_entity.type
_entity.pdbx_description
1 polymer ?
#
loop_
_entity_poly.entity_id
_entity_poly.type
_entity_poly.pdbx_seq_one_letter_code
_entity_poly.pdbx_strand_id
1 'polypeptide(L)'
;MAGRAALRLVAVLAAFIALLSELGPVSARRSVTARKRAMLGIQSRRRNCRSQVCGSIPVHEDDNCVNECVSPRCYQEVYGAEPLEPGEVDLVRWQQFSSCYSLEKRDLQRQYRQGGPDSASRADGSADEEADSEP
;
A
#
# COMPACT_ATOMS: atom_id res chain seq x y z
N MET A 1 21.10 -4.28 -63.35
CA MET A 1 20.87 -5.33 -62.33
C MET A 1 20.73 -4.78 -60.90
N ALA A 2 21.16 -3.55 -60.60
CA ALA A 2 21.09 -2.93 -59.26
C ALA A 2 19.67 -2.67 -58.71
N GLY A 3 18.69 -2.35 -59.57
CA GLY A 3 17.33 -2.00 -59.13
C GLY A 3 16.54 -3.14 -58.47
N ARG A 4 16.78 -4.39 -58.87
CA ARG A 4 16.11 -5.57 -58.29
C ARG A 4 16.69 -5.94 -56.91
N ALA A 5 17.97 -5.68 -56.69
CA ALA A 5 18.62 -5.89 -55.39
C ALA A 5 18.15 -4.84 -54.36
N ALA A 6 18.03 -3.58 -54.78
CA ALA A 6 17.48 -2.51 -53.95
C ALA A 6 16.02 -2.77 -53.57
N LEU A 7 15.19 -3.25 -54.53
CA LEU A 7 13.78 -3.57 -54.26
C LEU A 7 13.62 -4.72 -53.25
N ARG A 8 14.48 -5.74 -53.33
CA ARG A 8 14.48 -6.87 -52.38
C ARG A 8 14.95 -6.44 -51.00
N LEU A 9 15.96 -5.58 -50.90
CA LEU A 9 16.44 -5.05 -49.63
C LEU A 9 15.35 -4.23 -48.93
N VAL A 10 14.66 -3.36 -49.66
CA VAL A 10 13.56 -2.55 -49.14
C VAL A 10 12.40 -3.44 -48.67
N ALA A 11 12.05 -4.49 -49.42
CA ALA A 11 11.01 -5.43 -49.02
C ALA A 11 11.37 -6.21 -47.73
N VAL A 12 12.62 -6.64 -47.57
CA VAL A 12 13.08 -7.33 -46.36
C VAL A 12 13.07 -6.40 -45.14
N LEU A 13 13.54 -5.16 -45.30
CA LEU A 13 13.51 -4.16 -44.23
C LEU A 13 12.07 -3.82 -43.83
N ALA A 14 11.16 -3.66 -44.79
CA ALA A 14 9.74 -3.41 -44.51
C ALA A 14 9.08 -4.59 -43.78
N ALA A 15 9.38 -5.83 -44.17
CA ALA A 15 8.88 -7.03 -43.49
C ALA A 15 9.42 -7.15 -42.05
N PHE A 16 10.69 -6.80 -41.83
CA PHE A 16 11.29 -6.82 -40.49
C PHE A 16 10.70 -5.75 -39.58
N ILE A 17 10.45 -4.54 -40.11
CA ILE A 17 9.77 -3.46 -39.38
C ILE A 17 8.34 -3.86 -39.03
N ALA A 18 7.61 -4.49 -39.96
CA ALA A 18 6.26 -4.99 -39.74
C ALA A 18 6.22 -6.09 -38.65
N LEU A 19 7.22 -6.97 -38.62
CA LEU A 19 7.36 -8.01 -37.58
C LEU A 19 7.66 -7.40 -36.20
N LEU A 20 8.47 -6.34 -36.15
CA LEU A 20 8.77 -5.63 -34.90
C LEU A 20 7.57 -4.88 -34.33
N SER A 21 6.61 -4.46 -35.16
CA SER A 21 5.37 -3.82 -34.69
C SER A 21 4.38 -4.76 -33.99
N GLU A 22 4.53 -6.08 -34.11
CA GLU A 22 3.71 -7.05 -33.35
C GLU A 22 4.23 -7.28 -31.92
N LEU A 23 5.44 -6.81 -31.61
CA LEU A 23 5.92 -6.69 -30.23
C LEU A 23 5.23 -5.49 -29.59
N GLY A 24 3.98 -5.68 -29.19
CA GLY A 24 3.21 -4.68 -28.46
C GLY A 24 3.97 -4.14 -27.24
N PRO A 25 3.69 -2.89 -26.82
CA PRO A 25 4.39 -2.30 -25.69
C PRO A 25 4.10 -3.10 -24.40
N VAL A 26 5.15 -3.64 -23.78
CA VAL A 26 5.05 -4.27 -22.46
C VAL A 26 4.58 -3.22 -21.45
N SER A 27 3.34 -3.37 -20.96
CA SER A 27 2.73 -2.49 -19.96
C SER A 27 3.32 -2.72 -18.56
N ALA A 28 4.60 -2.38 -18.37
CA ALA A 28 5.28 -2.51 -17.08
C ALA A 28 5.24 -1.23 -16.23
N ARG A 29 4.73 -0.11 -16.76
CA ARG A 29 4.86 1.21 -16.12
C ARG A 29 3.83 1.48 -15.00
N ARG A 30 2.61 0.96 -15.11
CA ARG A 30 1.54 1.24 -14.12
C ARG A 30 1.82 0.65 -12.74
N SER A 31 2.41 -0.55 -12.67
CA SER A 31 2.68 -1.26 -11.41
C SER A 31 3.78 -0.59 -10.58
N VAL A 32 4.82 -0.04 -11.22
CA VAL A 32 5.92 0.64 -10.53
C VAL A 32 5.43 1.92 -9.84
N THR A 33 4.60 2.72 -10.52
CA THR A 33 4.03 3.94 -9.93
C THR A 33 3.05 3.62 -8.80
N ALA A 34 2.22 2.58 -8.95
CA ALA A 34 1.30 2.13 -7.90
C ALA A 34 2.05 1.65 -6.65
N ARG A 35 3.08 0.80 -6.83
CA ARG A 35 3.96 0.33 -5.73
C ARG A 35 4.64 1.49 -5.02
N LYS A 36 5.14 2.47 -5.77
CA LYS A 36 5.76 3.68 -5.19
C LYS A 36 4.76 4.47 -4.35
N ARG A 37 3.54 4.68 -4.85
CA ARG A 37 2.47 5.36 -4.09
C ARG A 37 2.09 4.59 -2.82
N ALA A 38 1.97 3.27 -2.89
CA ALA A 38 1.69 2.44 -1.72
C ALA A 38 2.79 2.54 -0.65
N MET A 39 4.07 2.47 -1.06
CA MET A 39 5.19 2.66 -0.13
C MET A 39 5.19 4.05 0.50
N LEU A 40 4.87 5.08 -0.28
CA LEU A 40 4.70 6.44 0.25
C LEU A 40 3.54 6.51 1.24
N GLY A 41 2.41 5.85 0.95
CA GLY A 41 1.25 5.74 1.85
C GLY A 41 1.62 5.16 3.22
N ILE A 42 2.36 4.05 3.23
CA ILE A 42 2.88 3.44 4.46
C ILE A 42 3.76 4.42 5.25
N GLN A 43 4.61 5.20 4.57
CA GLN A 43 5.48 6.17 5.22
C GLN A 43 4.69 7.39 5.75
N SER A 44 3.61 7.78 5.07
CA SER A 44 2.80 8.93 5.45
C SER A 44 1.75 8.63 6.51
N ARG A 45 1.44 7.36 6.84
CA ARG A 45 0.39 6.97 7.81
C ARG A 45 0.42 7.80 9.09
N ARG A 46 1.55 7.84 9.80
CA ARG A 46 1.66 8.60 11.07
C ARG A 46 1.47 10.09 10.90
N ARG A 47 2.02 10.68 9.85
CA ARG A 47 1.81 12.10 9.54
C ARG A 47 0.33 12.38 9.25
N ASN A 48 -0.30 11.54 8.43
CA ASN A 48 -1.71 11.66 8.08
C ASN A 48 -2.59 11.55 9.32
N CYS A 49 -2.36 10.55 10.18
CA CYS A 49 -3.07 10.42 11.45
C CYS A 49 -2.94 11.69 12.30
N ARG A 50 -1.71 12.17 12.52
CA ARG A 50 -1.49 13.39 13.31
C ARG A 50 -2.16 14.62 12.71
N SER A 51 -2.11 14.82 11.40
CA SER A 51 -2.62 16.06 10.77
C SER A 51 -4.10 16.03 10.37
N GLN A 52 -4.63 14.87 10.00
CA GLN A 52 -5.98 14.74 9.42
C GLN A 52 -6.98 14.10 10.37
N VAL A 53 -6.53 13.20 11.25
CA VAL A 53 -7.41 12.48 12.18
C VAL A 53 -7.35 13.10 13.57
N CYS A 54 -6.15 13.28 14.11
CA CYS A 54 -5.91 13.75 15.47
C CYS A 54 -5.56 15.24 15.56
N GLY A 55 -5.73 16.00 14.47
CA GLY A 55 -5.23 17.38 14.35
C GLY A 55 -5.90 18.39 15.29
N SER A 56 -7.03 18.04 15.90
CA SER A 56 -7.71 18.85 16.92
C SER A 56 -7.16 18.65 18.33
N ILE A 57 -6.34 17.62 18.57
CA ILE A 57 -5.80 17.30 19.89
C ILE A 57 -4.44 18.01 20.05
N PRO A 58 -4.14 18.61 21.24
CA PRO A 58 -2.83 19.18 21.50
C PRO A 58 -1.70 18.17 21.25
N VAL A 59 -0.58 18.63 20.68
CA VAL A 59 0.54 17.75 20.26
C VAL A 59 1.14 16.92 21.40
N HIS A 60 0.96 17.33 22.65
CA HIS A 60 1.44 16.63 23.84
C HIS A 60 0.44 15.59 24.38
N GLU A 61 -0.77 15.55 23.83
CA GLU A 61 -1.88 14.69 24.26
C GLU A 61 -2.39 13.81 23.11
N ASP A 62 -1.83 13.95 21.91
CA ASP A 62 -2.31 13.29 20.69
C ASP A 62 -1.82 11.85 20.51
N ASP A 63 -0.88 11.38 21.34
CA ASP A 63 -0.19 10.10 21.13
C ASP A 63 -1.15 8.91 21.16
N ASN A 64 -2.18 8.92 22.02
CA ASN A 64 -3.16 7.83 22.10
C ASN A 64 -3.96 7.72 20.79
N CYS A 65 -4.52 8.84 20.33
CA CYS A 65 -5.23 8.94 19.04
C CYS A 65 -4.32 8.55 17.86
N VAL A 66 -3.09 9.06 17.84
CA VAL A 66 -2.15 8.79 16.74
C VAL A 66 -1.77 7.32 16.70
N ASN A 67 -1.52 6.68 17.84
CA ASN A 67 -1.16 5.27 17.88
C ASN A 67 -2.31 4.38 17.42
N GLU A 68 -3.54 4.65 17.87
CA GLU A 68 -4.74 3.93 17.44
C GLU A 68 -4.99 4.08 15.93
N CYS A 69 -4.93 5.32 15.42
CA CYS A 69 -5.09 5.59 14.00
C CYS A 69 -4.00 4.91 13.14
N VAL A 70 -2.75 4.92 13.61
CA VAL A 70 -1.61 4.39 12.87
C VAL A 70 -1.65 2.87 12.78
N SER A 71 -2.07 2.18 13.83
CA SER A 71 -2.30 0.73 13.81
C SER A 71 -3.26 0.33 14.93
N PRO A 72 -4.55 0.09 14.60
CA PRO A 72 -5.52 -0.38 15.57
C PRO A 72 -5.11 -1.70 16.23
N ARG A 73 -4.47 -2.59 15.46
CA ARG A 73 -4.00 -3.90 15.95
C ARG A 73 -2.94 -3.74 17.04
N CYS A 74 -1.86 -3.01 16.75
CA CYS A 74 -0.78 -2.81 17.72
C CYS A 74 -1.22 -1.94 18.89
N TYR A 75 -2.14 -1.01 18.67
CA TYR A 75 -2.74 -0.22 19.72
C TYR A 75 -3.53 -1.11 20.70
N GLN A 76 -4.43 -1.95 20.19
CA GLN A 76 -5.22 -2.86 21.03
C GLN A 76 -4.31 -3.82 21.83
N GLU A 77 -3.24 -4.32 21.21
CA GLU A 77 -2.28 -5.23 21.83
C GLU A 77 -1.52 -4.59 23.01
N VAL A 78 -1.23 -3.28 22.94
CA VAL A 78 -0.37 -2.59 23.92
C VAL A 78 -1.15 -1.72 24.90
N TYR A 79 -2.20 -1.05 24.43
CA TYR A 79 -2.98 -0.05 25.17
C TYR A 79 -4.45 -0.43 25.32
N GLY A 80 -4.93 -1.50 24.66
CA GLY A 80 -6.35 -1.82 24.60
C GLY A 80 -7.00 -2.17 25.96
N ALA A 81 -6.22 -2.66 26.92
CA ALA A 81 -6.71 -2.93 28.28
C ALA A 81 -6.77 -1.66 29.14
N GLU A 82 -5.77 -0.79 28.99
CA GLU A 82 -5.63 0.46 29.74
C GLU A 82 -5.05 1.53 28.80
N PRO A 83 -5.92 2.32 28.16
CA PRO A 83 -5.49 3.41 27.26
C PRO A 83 -4.66 4.45 28.01
N LEU A 84 -3.77 5.15 27.29
CA LEU A 84 -3.01 6.27 27.89
C LEU A 84 -3.95 7.44 28.21
N GLU A 85 -3.77 8.04 29.37
CA GLU A 85 -4.42 9.30 29.69
C GLU A 85 -3.82 10.46 28.85
N PRO A 86 -4.59 11.55 28.60
CA PRO A 86 -4.05 12.73 27.91
C PRO A 86 -2.81 13.29 28.62
N GLY A 87 -1.68 13.33 27.90
CA GLY A 87 -0.40 13.84 28.42
C GLY A 87 0.45 12.80 29.15
N GLU A 88 -0.03 11.56 29.30
CA GLU A 88 0.74 10.47 29.88
C GLU A 88 1.82 9.98 28.91
N VAL A 89 3.04 9.77 29.43
CA VAL A 89 4.17 9.22 28.66
C VAL A 89 4.63 7.90 29.27
N ASP A 90 4.23 6.80 28.64
CA ASP A 90 4.74 5.46 28.97
C ASP A 90 5.80 5.02 27.95
N LEU A 91 7.07 5.15 28.33
CA LEU A 91 8.21 4.80 27.47
C LEU A 91 8.30 3.31 27.15
N VAL A 92 7.86 2.44 28.07
CA VAL A 92 7.96 0.98 27.90
C VAL A 92 6.92 0.52 26.90
N ARG A 93 5.65 0.91 27.10
CA ARG A 93 4.57 0.60 26.16
C ARG A 93 4.79 1.28 24.82
N TRP A 94 5.35 2.50 24.79
CA TRP A 94 5.73 3.16 23.54
C TRP A 94 6.75 2.35 22.73
N GLN A 95 7.75 1.75 23.37
CA GLN A 95 8.72 0.88 22.69
C GLN A 95 8.04 -0.40 22.16
N GLN A 96 7.13 -0.99 22.93
CA GLN A 96 6.36 -2.18 22.51
C GLN A 96 5.50 -1.87 21.28
N PHE A 97 4.74 -0.78 21.31
CA PHE A 97 3.96 -0.30 20.18
C PHE A 97 4.84 -0.03 18.96
N SER A 98 5.96 0.67 19.16
CA SER A 98 6.90 1.00 18.08
C SER A 98 7.49 -0.25 17.43
N SER A 99 7.80 -1.28 18.23
CA SER A 99 8.26 -2.59 17.76
C SER A 99 7.18 -3.30 16.93
N CYS A 100 5.98 -3.42 17.48
CA CYS A 100 4.82 -4.04 16.82
C CYS A 100 4.52 -3.36 15.48
N TYR A 101 4.40 -2.03 15.47
CA TYR A 101 4.09 -1.26 14.28
C TYR A 101 5.22 -1.35 13.23
N SER A 102 6.48 -1.42 13.67
CA SER A 102 7.60 -1.61 12.76
C SER A 102 7.56 -2.96 12.03
N LEU A 103 7.10 -4.01 12.70
CA LEU A 103 6.88 -5.32 12.07
C LEU A 103 5.74 -5.24 11.06
N GLU A 104 4.57 -4.71 11.44
CA GLU A 104 3.42 -4.54 10.53
C GLU A 104 3.81 -3.73 9.28
N LYS A 105 4.55 -2.63 9.47
CA LYS A 105 5.05 -1.80 8.37
C LYS A 105 5.92 -2.60 7.40
N ARG A 106 6.81 -3.46 7.91
CA ARG A 106 7.66 -4.31 7.07
C ARG A 106 6.85 -5.35 6.31
N ASP A 107 5.82 -5.92 6.93
CA ASP A 107 4.95 -6.91 6.30
C ASP A 107 4.12 -6.29 5.17
N LEU A 108 3.51 -5.12 5.41
CA LEU A 108 2.83 -4.35 4.36
C LEU A 108 3.78 -4.05 3.19
N GLN A 109 5.00 -3.60 3.48
CA GLN A 109 6.01 -3.35 2.44
C GLN A 109 6.35 -4.60 1.63
N ARG A 110 6.44 -5.77 2.27
CA ARG A 110 6.67 -7.06 1.60
C ARG A 110 5.49 -7.43 0.69
N GLN A 111 4.27 -7.29 1.18
CA GLN A 111 3.05 -7.56 0.39
C GLN A 111 2.97 -6.69 -0.87
N TYR A 112 3.23 -5.38 -0.77
CA TYR A 112 3.25 -4.50 -1.95
C TYR A 112 4.37 -4.83 -2.94
N ARG A 113 5.52 -5.32 -2.46
CA ARG A 113 6.60 -5.79 -3.34
C ARG A 113 6.21 -7.06 -4.09
N GLN A 114 5.49 -7.98 -3.43
CA GLN A 114 5.17 -9.30 -3.96
C GLN A 114 3.93 -9.36 -4.86
N GLY A 115 3.07 -8.33 -4.87
CA GLY A 115 1.88 -8.38 -5.73
C GLY A 115 0.92 -7.19 -5.62
N GLY A 116 0.92 -6.45 -4.51
CA GLY A 116 -0.05 -5.39 -4.28
C GLY A 116 -1.48 -5.92 -4.05
N PRO A 117 -2.41 -5.07 -3.61
CA PRO A 117 -3.73 -5.46 -3.09
C PRO A 117 -4.67 -6.11 -4.13
N ASP A 118 -4.28 -6.19 -5.40
CA ASP A 118 -5.04 -6.89 -6.45
C ASP A 118 -5.10 -8.41 -6.21
N SER A 119 -4.26 -8.97 -5.32
CA SER A 119 -4.34 -10.37 -4.88
C SER A 119 -5.09 -10.59 -3.56
N ALA A 120 -5.38 -9.54 -2.79
CA ALA A 120 -6.04 -9.63 -1.49
C ALA A 120 -7.57 -9.40 -1.55
N SER A 121 -8.08 -8.66 -2.54
CA SER A 121 -9.53 -8.39 -2.68
C SER A 121 -10.36 -9.58 -3.17
N ARG A 122 -9.75 -10.75 -3.41
CA ARG A 122 -10.46 -11.99 -3.76
C ARG A 122 -10.75 -12.92 -2.58
N ALA A 123 -10.32 -12.57 -1.36
CA ALA A 123 -10.44 -13.44 -0.20
C ALA A 123 -11.46 -12.99 0.86
N ASP A 124 -12.06 -11.80 0.72
CA ASP A 124 -12.94 -11.23 1.76
C ASP A 124 -14.27 -10.77 1.18
N GLY A 125 -14.94 -11.71 0.50
CA GLY A 125 -16.23 -11.53 -0.15
C GLY A 125 -17.13 -12.74 0.04
N SER A 126 -17.48 -13.04 1.29
CA SER A 126 -18.60 -13.89 1.73
C SER A 126 -18.56 -13.90 3.27
N ALA A 127 -19.53 -13.42 4.03
CA ALA A 127 -20.93 -13.19 3.78
C ALA A 127 -21.44 -12.07 4.70
N ASP A 128 -22.21 -11.15 4.13
CA ASP A 128 -23.23 -10.41 4.86
C ASP A 128 -24.59 -10.98 4.47
N GLU A 129 -25.56 -10.78 5.37
CA GLU A 129 -27.00 -11.06 5.29
C GLU A 129 -27.46 -12.44 5.80
N GLU A 130 -27.92 -12.46 7.06
CA GLU A 130 -29.28 -12.92 7.35
C GLU A 130 -29.84 -12.01 8.46
N ALA A 131 -30.90 -11.29 8.12
CA ALA A 131 -31.73 -10.54 9.05
C ALA A 131 -32.79 -11.47 9.66
N ASP A 132 -33.08 -11.33 10.96
CA ASP A 132 -34.43 -11.56 11.50
C ASP A 132 -34.50 -10.95 12.92
N SER A 133 -35.22 -9.85 13.12
CA SER A 133 -36.63 -9.82 13.53
C SER A 133 -36.83 -10.28 14.99
N GLU A 134 -37.06 -9.27 15.84
CA GLU A 134 -37.78 -9.14 17.13
C GLU A 134 -38.68 -10.32 17.63
N PRO A 135 -39.02 -10.37 18.94
CA PRO A 135 -39.76 -9.33 19.67
C PRO A 135 -39.23 -8.91 21.05
#